data_AF-A0A410NSS1-F1
#
_entry.id   AF-A0A410NSS1-F1
#
_cell.length_a   1.000
_cell.length_b   1.000
_cell.length_c   1.000
_cell.angle_alpha   90.00
_cell.angle_beta   90.00
_cell.angle_gamma   90.00
#
_symmetry.space_group_name_H-M   'P 1'
#
loop_
_entity.id
_entity.type
_entity.pdbx_description
1 polymer ?
#
loop_
_entity_poly.entity_id
_entity_poly.type
_entity_poly.pdbx_seq_one_letter_code
_entity_poly.pdbx_strand_id
1 'polypeptide(L)'
;MTHTPADPERPAITGRLLALAVATDFEAFFEPGEAPHVNIVVGAVGAPAIRSIKDAVVILQPKDMADQVVDTPATMFFHLFALGHEIAHLVHQHLRGASGQPVEDYRGLEMWADFYGAKVAMALVTYGSTIHHLTAAFYPGETNQFSCLKDVGVALGRLAQTWYGDPSPRYASRLVRVGLGYNGIMSFLRHHLGPQFKNDLYEQVFRAIYRTEALSKFVVLEGDSVTVDEEPIHRSALWHREMQGDAAALTPGFRPELLNILHTTFDQTEEEIEESRATRLKELRDAGFDI
;
A
#
# COMPACT_ATOMS: atom_id res chain seq x y z
N MET A 1 4.79 -16.25 -22.46
CA MET A 1 6.10 -16.41 -21.80
C MET A 1 6.05 -17.72 -21.04
N THR A 2 6.91 -18.67 -21.40
CA THR A 2 7.01 -19.96 -20.71
C THR A 2 7.80 -19.73 -19.44
N HIS A 3 7.18 -19.86 -18.27
CA HIS A 3 7.87 -19.84 -16.99
C HIS A 3 8.92 -20.96 -17.00
N THR A 4 10.20 -20.59 -16.90
CA THR A 4 11.28 -21.54 -16.69
C THR A 4 10.99 -22.29 -15.38
N PRO A 5 11.08 -23.62 -15.34
CA PRO A 5 10.82 -24.37 -14.11
C PRO A 5 11.74 -23.87 -13.00
N ALA A 6 11.17 -23.60 -11.83
CA ALA A 6 11.93 -23.25 -10.64
C ALA A 6 12.99 -24.32 -10.37
N ASP A 7 14.19 -23.88 -10.01
CA ASP A 7 15.26 -24.74 -9.50
C ASP A 7 14.70 -25.65 -8.39
N PRO A 8 14.69 -26.99 -8.57
CA PRO A 8 14.08 -27.92 -7.62
C PRO A 8 14.76 -27.92 -6.25
N GLU A 9 15.93 -27.30 -6.10
CA GLU A 9 16.63 -27.17 -4.82
C GLU A 9 16.26 -25.91 -4.03
N ARG A 10 15.57 -24.94 -4.63
CA ARG A 10 15.18 -23.71 -3.90
C ARG A 10 13.90 -23.98 -3.09
N PRO A 11 13.93 -23.84 -1.75
CA PRO A 11 12.73 -24.04 -0.95
C PRO A 11 11.63 -23.07 -1.37
N ALA A 12 10.40 -23.59 -1.44
CA ALA A 12 9.24 -22.81 -1.84
C ALA A 12 9.04 -21.62 -0.89
N ILE A 13 8.90 -20.42 -1.46
CA ILE A 13 8.60 -19.22 -0.69
C ILE A 13 7.15 -19.32 -0.24
N THR A 14 6.91 -19.26 1.06
CA THR A 14 5.57 -19.21 1.64
C THR A 14 5.23 -17.80 2.09
N GLY A 15 3.95 -17.51 2.30
CA GLY A 15 3.48 -16.24 2.86
C GLY A 15 4.14 -15.89 4.19
N ARG A 16 4.47 -16.89 5.01
CA ARG A 16 5.20 -16.72 6.27
C ARG A 16 6.64 -16.26 6.05
N LEU A 17 7.36 -16.92 5.14
CA LEU A 17 8.73 -16.52 4.81
C LEU A 17 8.76 -15.12 4.16
N LEU A 18 7.77 -14.83 3.32
CA LEU A 18 7.61 -13.51 2.73
C LEU A 18 7.34 -12.44 3.79
N ALA A 19 6.47 -12.71 4.76
CA ALA A 19 6.19 -11.78 5.87
C ALA A 19 7.44 -11.47 6.70
N LEU A 20 8.26 -12.47 7.00
CA LEU A 20 9.54 -12.27 7.69
C LEU A 20 10.49 -11.37 6.88
N ALA A 21 10.56 -11.58 5.56
CA ALA A 21 11.35 -10.75 4.67
C ALA A 21 10.81 -9.31 4.61
N VAL A 22 9.49 -9.13 4.55
CA VAL A 22 8.83 -7.81 4.60
C VAL A 22 9.17 -7.06 5.89
N ALA A 23 9.04 -7.72 7.05
CA ALA A 23 9.38 -7.11 8.34
C ALA A 23 10.85 -6.67 8.37
N THR A 24 11.75 -7.56 7.99
CA THR A 24 13.20 -7.30 7.99
C THR A 24 13.58 -6.15 7.05
N ASP A 25 13.09 -6.18 5.81
CA ASP A 25 13.39 -5.13 4.83
C ASP A 25 12.77 -3.78 5.22
N PHE A 26 11.55 -3.78 5.78
CA PHE A 26 10.91 -2.55 6.23
C PHE A 26 11.62 -1.94 7.44
N GLU A 27 12.04 -2.73 8.42
CA GLU A 27 12.84 -2.24 9.54
C GLU A 27 14.18 -1.64 9.05
N ALA A 28 14.76 -2.19 7.99
CA ALA A 28 15.95 -1.65 7.34
C ALA A 28 15.73 -0.32 6.60
N PHE A 29 14.50 0.19 6.49
CA PHE A 29 14.21 1.52 5.94
C PHE A 29 14.46 2.67 6.92
N PHE A 30 14.80 2.34 8.16
CA PHE A 30 15.11 3.30 9.20
C PHE A 30 16.63 3.37 9.45
N GLU A 31 17.03 4.45 10.10
CA GLU A 31 18.35 4.59 10.70
C GLU A 31 18.55 3.54 11.81
N PRO A 32 19.79 3.06 12.04
CA PRO A 32 20.06 2.04 13.05
C PRO A 32 19.56 2.45 14.45
N GLY A 33 18.67 1.63 15.03
CA GLY A 33 18.10 1.86 16.36
C GLY A 33 16.79 2.65 16.38
N GLU A 34 16.37 3.23 15.25
CA GLU A 34 15.14 4.03 15.15
C GLU A 34 13.95 3.22 14.59
N ALA A 35 14.19 2.02 14.06
CA ALA A 35 13.17 1.21 13.40
C ALA A 35 12.05 0.79 14.37
N PRO A 36 10.76 0.98 14.04
CA PRO A 36 9.68 0.33 14.77
C PRO A 36 9.76 -1.18 14.54
N HIS A 37 9.57 -1.98 15.59
CA HIS A 37 9.59 -3.42 15.44
C HIS A 37 8.33 -3.92 14.70
N VAL A 38 8.51 -4.57 13.55
CA VAL A 38 7.44 -5.12 12.72
C VAL A 38 7.21 -6.57 13.11
N ASN A 39 6.40 -6.79 14.14
CA ASN A 39 6.08 -8.12 14.63
C ASN A 39 4.89 -8.73 13.85
N ILE A 40 5.19 -9.65 12.92
CA ILE A 40 4.17 -10.37 12.14
C ILE A 40 4.08 -11.81 12.64
N VAL A 41 2.89 -12.21 13.11
CA VAL A 41 2.63 -13.57 13.59
C VAL A 41 1.39 -14.16 12.94
N VAL A 42 1.29 -15.48 12.92
CA VAL A 42 0.09 -16.14 12.42
C VAL A 42 -0.99 -16.14 13.49
N GLY A 43 -2.15 -15.61 13.13
CA GLY A 43 -3.31 -15.47 14.02
C GLY A 43 -4.56 -16.15 13.45
N ALA A 44 -5.52 -16.42 14.33
CA ALA A 44 -6.86 -16.88 13.96
C ALA A 44 -7.72 -15.69 13.50
N VAL A 45 -7.39 -15.14 12.33
CA VAL A 45 -8.06 -13.98 11.72
C VAL A 45 -8.44 -14.31 10.27
N GLY A 46 -9.55 -13.73 9.78
CA GLY A 46 -10.03 -13.95 8.40
C GLY A 46 -9.33 -13.09 7.35
N ALA A 47 -8.69 -12.00 7.78
CA ALA A 47 -7.88 -11.10 6.97
C ALA A 47 -6.69 -10.61 7.83
N PRO A 48 -5.60 -10.12 7.22
CA PRO A 48 -4.55 -9.41 7.94
C PRO A 48 -5.14 -8.33 8.83
N ALA A 49 -4.55 -8.18 10.02
CA ALA A 49 -5.05 -7.20 10.97
C ALA A 49 -3.99 -6.84 12.01
N ILE A 50 -3.85 -5.55 12.29
CA ILE A 50 -3.00 -5.05 13.37
C ILE A 50 -3.76 -5.04 14.72
N ARG A 51 -3.12 -5.47 15.81
CA ARG A 51 -3.73 -5.55 17.15
C ARG A 51 -2.73 -5.16 18.24
N SER A 52 -3.25 -4.58 19.32
CA SER A 52 -2.51 -4.44 20.58
C SER A 52 -2.72 -5.70 21.45
N ILE A 53 -1.65 -6.41 21.76
CA ILE A 53 -1.65 -7.63 22.59
C ILE A 53 -0.60 -7.45 23.68
N LYS A 54 -1.04 -7.37 24.95
CA LYS A 54 -0.14 -7.29 26.13
C LYS A 54 0.97 -6.25 25.95
N ASP A 55 0.57 -5.01 25.63
CA ASP A 55 1.45 -3.85 25.42
C ASP A 55 2.35 -3.90 24.17
N ALA A 56 2.25 -4.94 23.34
CA ALA A 56 2.89 -5.00 22.04
C ALA A 56 1.89 -4.76 20.90
N VAL A 57 2.34 -4.10 19.82
CA VAL A 57 1.59 -4.04 18.56
C VAL A 57 2.05 -5.19 17.67
N VAL A 58 1.08 -5.96 17.15
CA VAL A 58 1.34 -7.16 16.36
C VAL A 58 0.47 -7.15 15.12
N ILE A 59 1.06 -7.50 13.98
CA ILE A 59 0.35 -7.76 12.73
C ILE A 59 -0.01 -9.26 12.70
N LEU A 60 -1.29 -9.56 12.68
CA LEU A 60 -1.81 -10.92 12.58
C LEU A 60 -2.00 -11.29 11.11
N GLN A 61 -1.24 -12.27 10.64
CA GLN A 61 -1.40 -12.87 9.31
C GLN A 61 -2.36 -14.08 9.42
N PRO A 62 -3.40 -14.20 8.57
CA PRO A 62 -4.24 -15.39 8.50
C PRO A 62 -3.42 -16.64 8.19
N LYS A 63 -3.80 -17.80 8.74
CA LYS A 63 -3.12 -19.07 8.48
C LYS A 63 -3.06 -19.41 6.99
N ASP A 64 -4.16 -19.25 6.27
CA ASP A 64 -4.24 -19.56 4.84
C ASP A 64 -3.30 -18.68 4.01
N MET A 65 -3.14 -17.41 4.41
CA MET A 65 -2.17 -16.51 3.82
C MET A 65 -0.75 -16.96 4.17
N ALA A 66 -0.45 -17.22 5.45
CA ALA A 66 0.88 -17.61 5.88
C ALA A 66 1.39 -18.91 5.22
N ASP A 67 0.49 -19.87 5.01
CA ASP A 67 0.82 -21.17 4.43
C ASP A 67 0.73 -21.18 2.88
N GLN A 68 0.21 -20.11 2.26
CA GLN A 68 0.15 -19.97 0.81
C GLN A 68 1.56 -19.96 0.21
N VAL A 69 1.78 -20.80 -0.80
CA VAL A 69 2.99 -20.74 -1.64
C VAL A 69 2.92 -19.50 -2.54
N VAL A 70 4.03 -18.76 -2.60
CA VAL A 70 4.21 -17.56 -3.41
C VAL A 70 5.03 -17.93 -4.64
N ASP A 71 4.35 -18.45 -5.65
CA ASP A 71 4.92 -18.96 -6.91
C ASP A 71 4.70 -18.03 -8.12
N THR A 72 3.98 -16.94 -7.91
CA THR A 72 3.59 -15.98 -8.95
C THR A 72 3.79 -14.56 -8.45
N PRO A 73 4.18 -13.61 -9.32
CA PRO A 73 4.33 -12.21 -8.94
C PRO A 73 3.03 -11.61 -8.39
N ALA A 74 1.87 -11.94 -8.99
CA ALA A 74 0.58 -11.47 -8.49
C ALA A 74 0.27 -11.95 -7.06
N THR A 75 0.66 -13.18 -6.71
CA THR A 75 0.52 -13.68 -5.33
C THR A 75 1.46 -12.94 -4.40
N MET A 76 2.70 -12.67 -4.82
CA MET A 76 3.63 -11.87 -4.02
C MET A 76 3.08 -10.46 -3.77
N PHE A 77 2.66 -9.73 -4.81
CA PHE A 77 2.07 -8.40 -4.67
C PHE A 77 0.80 -8.40 -3.80
N PHE A 78 -0.04 -9.43 -3.89
CA PHE A 78 -1.20 -9.58 -3.00
C PHE A 78 -0.77 -9.57 -1.53
N HIS A 79 0.30 -10.28 -1.18
CA HIS A 79 0.85 -10.25 0.18
C HIS A 79 1.51 -8.93 0.53
N LEU A 80 2.24 -8.31 -0.38
CA LEU A 80 2.93 -7.04 -0.12
C LEU A 80 1.94 -5.90 0.15
N PHE A 81 0.86 -5.78 -0.63
CA PHE A 81 -0.18 -4.78 -0.39
C PHE A 81 -0.91 -5.02 0.94
N ALA A 82 -1.22 -6.28 1.24
CA ALA A 82 -1.85 -6.68 2.49
C ALA A 82 -1.01 -6.29 3.72
N LEU A 83 0.28 -6.67 3.72
CA LEU A 83 1.18 -6.39 4.82
C LEU A 83 1.56 -4.90 4.86
N GLY A 84 1.70 -4.25 3.71
CA GLY A 84 1.93 -2.82 3.60
C GLY A 84 0.80 -2.01 4.25
N HIS A 85 -0.45 -2.41 4.06
CA HIS A 85 -1.61 -1.79 4.72
C HIS A 85 -1.49 -1.90 6.26
N GLU A 86 -1.16 -3.08 6.79
CA GLU A 86 -0.98 -3.24 8.24
C GLU A 86 0.23 -2.46 8.78
N ILE A 87 1.32 -2.39 8.01
CA ILE A 87 2.47 -1.54 8.34
C ILE A 87 2.06 -0.06 8.35
N ALA A 88 1.16 0.37 7.47
CA ALA A 88 0.65 1.74 7.48
C ALA A 88 -0.04 2.05 8.82
N HIS A 89 -0.87 1.14 9.33
CA HIS A 89 -1.46 1.30 10.66
C HIS A 89 -0.40 1.38 11.79
N LEU A 90 0.67 0.60 11.67
CA LEU A 90 1.78 0.61 12.64
C LEU A 90 2.46 1.98 12.68
N VAL A 91 2.97 2.46 11.53
CA VAL A 91 3.79 3.68 11.48
C VAL A 91 2.99 4.98 11.61
N HIS A 92 1.67 4.92 11.39
CA HIS A 92 0.78 6.05 11.68
C HIS A 92 0.08 5.90 13.03
N GLN A 93 0.40 4.84 13.79
CA GLN A 93 -0.13 4.61 15.14
C GLN A 93 -1.66 4.53 15.22
N HIS A 94 -2.34 4.05 14.18
CA HIS A 94 -3.80 4.00 14.07
C HIS A 94 -4.50 3.21 15.19
N LEU A 95 -3.76 2.38 15.93
CA LEU A 95 -4.30 1.68 17.10
C LEU A 95 -4.47 2.57 18.34
N ARG A 96 -3.80 3.73 18.40
CA ARG A 96 -3.96 4.66 19.52
C ARG A 96 -5.34 5.29 19.45
N GLY A 97 -6.15 5.08 20.48
CA GLY A 97 -7.52 5.60 20.54
C GLY A 97 -8.57 4.80 19.74
N ALA A 98 -8.21 3.65 19.18
CA ALA A 98 -9.10 2.84 18.33
C ALA A 98 -10.42 2.41 19.01
N SER A 99 -10.46 2.31 20.35
CA SER A 99 -11.66 1.92 21.10
C SER A 99 -12.73 3.01 21.21
N GLY A 100 -12.43 4.25 20.82
CA GLY A 100 -13.35 5.40 20.91
C GLY A 100 -13.52 6.19 19.61
N GLN A 101 -12.91 5.75 18.51
CA GLN A 101 -12.97 6.47 17.24
C GLN A 101 -14.36 6.41 16.59
N PRO A 102 -14.90 7.57 16.14
CA PRO A 102 -16.02 7.62 15.23
C PRO A 102 -15.81 6.74 13.99
N VAL A 103 -16.89 6.22 13.44
CA VAL A 103 -16.85 5.31 12.27
C VAL A 103 -16.25 6.01 11.05
N GLU A 104 -16.49 7.31 10.94
CA GLU A 104 -16.02 8.19 9.87
C GLU A 104 -14.50 8.39 9.94
N ASP A 105 -13.95 8.60 11.14
CA ASP A 105 -12.51 8.66 11.36
C ASP A 105 -11.85 7.33 11.03
N TYR A 106 -12.43 6.23 11.53
CA TYR A 106 -11.95 4.89 11.23
C TYR A 106 -11.89 4.65 9.72
N ARG A 107 -12.94 5.00 8.97
CA ARG A 107 -12.97 4.88 7.50
C ARG A 107 -11.85 5.68 6.85
N GLY A 108 -11.62 6.92 7.29
CA GLY A 108 -10.52 7.75 6.80
C GLY A 108 -9.15 7.11 7.03
N LEU A 109 -8.91 6.54 8.21
CA LEU A 109 -7.65 5.88 8.55
C LEU A 109 -7.42 4.59 7.75
N GLU A 110 -8.46 3.82 7.46
CA GLU A 110 -8.40 2.66 6.56
C GLU A 110 -8.09 3.07 5.12
N MET A 111 -8.70 4.16 4.64
CA MET A 111 -8.40 4.73 3.32
C MET A 111 -6.94 5.19 3.22
N TRP A 112 -6.43 5.83 4.27
CA TRP A 112 -5.01 6.19 4.35
C TRP A 112 -4.11 4.96 4.36
N ALA A 113 -4.49 3.90 5.08
CA ALA A 113 -3.73 2.65 5.13
C ALA A 113 -3.66 1.94 3.77
N ASP A 114 -4.73 1.96 2.97
CA ASP A 114 -4.70 1.46 1.59
C ASP A 114 -3.73 2.26 0.69
N PHE A 115 -3.79 3.60 0.78
CA PHE A 115 -2.90 4.50 0.02
C PHE A 115 -1.44 4.32 0.42
N TYR A 116 -1.15 4.44 1.72
CA TYR A 116 0.21 4.37 2.23
C TYR A 116 0.78 2.94 2.14
N GLY A 117 -0.05 1.93 2.38
CA GLY A 117 0.34 0.53 2.27
C GLY A 117 0.80 0.15 0.86
N ALA A 118 0.19 0.75 -0.18
CA ALA A 118 0.68 0.62 -1.53
C ALA A 118 2.07 1.27 -1.74
N LYS A 119 2.34 2.43 -1.13
CA LYS A 119 3.67 3.05 -1.15
C LYS A 119 4.71 2.16 -0.47
N VAL A 120 4.37 1.56 0.68
CA VAL A 120 5.21 0.59 1.38
C VAL A 120 5.53 -0.62 0.51
N ALA A 121 4.52 -1.22 -0.12
CA ALA A 121 4.70 -2.36 -1.01
C ALA A 121 5.67 -2.05 -2.17
N MET A 122 5.50 -0.89 -2.81
CA MET A 122 6.40 -0.47 -3.89
C MET A 122 7.81 -0.17 -3.39
N ALA A 123 7.95 0.48 -2.23
CA ALA A 123 9.25 0.74 -1.62
C ALA A 123 9.99 -0.56 -1.27
N LEU A 124 9.29 -1.58 -0.75
CA LEU A 124 9.86 -2.91 -0.50
C LEU A 124 10.38 -3.58 -1.78
N VAL A 125 9.63 -3.50 -2.88
CA VAL A 125 10.05 -4.05 -4.18
C VAL A 125 11.26 -3.32 -4.75
N THR A 126 11.37 -2.01 -4.53
CA THR A 126 12.44 -1.19 -5.10
C THR A 126 13.69 -1.16 -4.24
N TYR A 127 13.54 -1.06 -2.93
CA TYR A 127 14.64 -0.78 -1.98
C TYR A 127 14.86 -1.89 -0.95
N GLY A 128 13.90 -2.79 -0.76
CA GLY A 128 14.02 -3.90 0.19
C GLY A 128 15.05 -4.91 -0.29
N SER A 129 16.03 -5.26 0.54
CA SER A 129 17.13 -6.13 0.14
C SER A 129 16.66 -7.52 -0.30
N THR A 130 15.70 -8.12 0.39
CA THR A 130 15.20 -9.46 0.11
C THR A 130 14.04 -9.41 -0.87
N ILE A 131 13.06 -8.54 -0.62
CA ILE A 131 11.85 -8.41 -1.45
C ILE A 131 12.19 -7.98 -2.87
N HIS A 132 13.18 -7.10 -3.06
CA HIS A 132 13.68 -6.75 -4.39
C HIS A 132 14.19 -7.98 -5.15
N HIS A 133 15.06 -8.78 -4.53
CA HIS A 133 15.61 -9.99 -5.16
C HIS A 133 14.54 -11.04 -5.45
N LEU A 134 13.57 -11.22 -4.55
CA LEU A 134 12.44 -12.13 -4.77
C LEU A 134 11.59 -11.65 -5.96
N THR A 135 11.35 -10.34 -6.05
CA THR A 135 10.59 -9.76 -7.16
C THR A 135 11.34 -9.90 -8.47
N ALA A 136 12.61 -9.53 -8.52
CA ALA A 136 13.45 -9.62 -9.71
C ALA A 136 13.53 -11.05 -10.28
N ALA A 137 13.46 -12.07 -9.42
CA ALA A 137 13.45 -13.47 -9.85
C ALA A 137 12.21 -13.83 -10.71
N PHE A 138 11.08 -13.13 -10.56
CA PHE A 138 9.90 -13.32 -11.41
C PHE A 138 10.01 -12.64 -12.77
N TYR A 139 10.97 -11.71 -12.95
CA TYR A 139 11.13 -10.90 -14.15
C TYR A 139 12.57 -10.99 -14.70
N PRO A 140 13.07 -12.18 -15.06
CA PRO A 140 14.44 -12.35 -15.50
C PRO A 140 14.70 -11.59 -16.82
N GLY A 141 15.69 -10.70 -16.79
CA GLY A 141 16.11 -9.92 -17.98
C GLY A 141 15.22 -8.72 -18.32
N GLU A 142 14.18 -8.46 -17.53
CA GLU A 142 13.37 -7.25 -17.67
C GLU A 142 14.11 -6.05 -17.11
N THR A 143 14.35 -5.04 -17.95
CA THR A 143 14.90 -3.74 -17.54
C THR A 143 13.80 -2.70 -17.32
N ASN A 144 12.56 -3.04 -17.70
CA ASN A 144 11.42 -2.14 -17.56
C ASN A 144 10.74 -2.36 -16.20
N GLN A 145 10.86 -1.35 -15.33
CA GLN A 145 10.18 -1.28 -14.03
C GLN A 145 8.65 -1.40 -14.10
N PHE A 146 8.05 -1.21 -15.28
CA PHE A 146 6.60 -1.32 -15.49
C PHE A 146 6.12 -2.73 -15.84
N SER A 147 7.04 -3.69 -16.06
CA SER A 147 6.70 -5.07 -16.40
C SER A 147 5.89 -5.77 -15.31
N CYS A 148 5.94 -5.28 -14.07
CA CYS A 148 5.16 -5.81 -12.94
C CYS A 148 3.74 -5.22 -12.79
N LEU A 149 3.40 -4.11 -13.48
CA LEU A 149 2.15 -3.37 -13.22
C LEU A 149 0.89 -4.19 -13.49
N LYS A 150 0.94 -5.12 -14.45
CA LYS A 150 -0.18 -6.03 -14.71
C LYS A 150 -0.42 -6.95 -13.52
N ASP A 151 0.63 -7.51 -12.93
CA ASP A 151 0.55 -8.39 -11.77
C ASP A 151 0.10 -7.63 -10.51
N VAL A 152 0.53 -6.37 -10.38
CA VAL A 152 0.00 -5.42 -9.38
C VAL A 152 -1.52 -5.25 -9.56
N GLY A 153 -1.99 -5.06 -10.79
CA GLY A 153 -3.43 -5.01 -11.10
C GLY A 153 -4.18 -6.27 -10.67
N VAL A 154 -3.61 -7.44 -10.94
CA VAL A 154 -4.20 -8.74 -10.57
C VAL A 154 -4.25 -8.88 -9.04
N ALA A 155 -3.18 -8.47 -8.34
CA ALA A 155 -3.12 -8.48 -6.88
C ALA A 155 -4.18 -7.56 -6.24
N LEU A 156 -4.33 -6.32 -6.74
CA LEU A 156 -5.36 -5.39 -6.27
C LEU A 156 -6.78 -5.91 -6.57
N GLY A 157 -6.97 -6.54 -7.74
CA GLY A 157 -8.23 -7.23 -8.07
C GLY A 157 -8.56 -8.37 -7.10
N ARG A 158 -7.54 -9.13 -6.70
CA ARG A 158 -7.69 -10.20 -5.70
C ARG A 158 -8.01 -9.64 -4.32
N LEU A 159 -7.40 -8.54 -3.88
CA LEU A 159 -7.78 -7.85 -2.64
C LEU A 159 -9.25 -7.41 -2.69
N ALA A 160 -9.67 -6.81 -3.80
CA ALA A 160 -11.06 -6.36 -4.00
C ALA A 160 -12.07 -7.51 -3.90
N GLN A 161 -11.72 -8.69 -4.42
CA GLN A 161 -12.55 -9.90 -4.38
C GLN A 161 -12.60 -10.56 -3.00
N THR A 162 -11.54 -10.44 -2.20
CA THR A 162 -11.37 -11.24 -0.97
C THR A 162 -11.66 -10.46 0.30
N TRP A 163 -11.15 -9.23 0.43
CA TRP A 163 -11.20 -8.48 1.69
C TRP A 163 -11.93 -7.14 1.60
N TYR A 164 -12.17 -6.62 0.40
CA TYR A 164 -12.95 -5.38 0.23
C TYR A 164 -14.44 -5.63 -0.05
N GLY A 165 -14.87 -6.89 0.02
CA GLY A 165 -16.13 -7.34 -0.55
C GLY A 165 -17.39 -6.90 0.19
N ASP A 166 -17.33 -6.77 1.51
CA ASP A 166 -18.54 -6.60 2.34
C ASP A 166 -18.87 -5.12 2.57
N PRO A 167 -20.09 -4.67 2.22
CA PRO A 167 -20.54 -3.33 2.54
C PRO A 167 -20.52 -3.11 4.05
N SER A 168 -19.73 -2.14 4.50
CA SER A 168 -19.62 -1.75 5.90
C SER A 168 -19.45 -0.25 5.97
N PRO A 169 -20.15 0.44 6.89
CA PRO A 169 -19.93 1.87 7.08
C PRO A 169 -18.50 2.18 7.56
N ARG A 170 -17.75 1.18 8.03
CA ARG A 170 -16.34 1.35 8.44
C ARG A 170 -15.35 1.36 7.27
N TYR A 171 -15.75 0.88 6.10
CA TYR A 171 -14.85 0.76 4.96
C TYR A 171 -15.42 1.48 3.74
N ALA A 172 -14.54 2.07 2.93
CA ALA A 172 -14.93 2.57 1.62
C ALA A 172 -15.28 1.40 0.68
N SER A 173 -15.97 1.71 -0.43
CA SER A 173 -16.27 0.69 -1.44
C SER A 173 -14.99 0.10 -2.02
N ARG A 174 -15.06 -1.14 -2.53
CA ARG A 174 -13.89 -1.85 -3.08
C ARG A 174 -13.17 -1.06 -4.18
N LEU A 175 -13.90 -0.36 -5.04
CA LEU A 175 -13.30 0.45 -6.11
C LEU A 175 -12.58 1.69 -5.56
N VAL A 176 -13.11 2.33 -4.50
CA VAL A 176 -12.41 3.42 -3.83
C VAL A 176 -11.11 2.91 -3.19
N ARG A 177 -11.14 1.76 -2.52
CA ARG A 177 -9.95 1.15 -1.91
C ARG A 177 -8.89 0.75 -2.94
N VAL A 178 -9.30 0.20 -4.09
CA VAL A 178 -8.39 -0.06 -5.22
C VAL A 178 -7.83 1.24 -5.80
N GLY A 179 -8.66 2.29 -5.91
CA GLY A 179 -8.24 3.64 -6.32
C GLY A 179 -7.18 4.24 -5.39
N LEU A 180 -7.31 4.05 -4.09
CA LEU A 180 -6.31 4.47 -3.10
C LEU A 180 -5.00 3.70 -3.27
N GLY A 181 -5.07 2.39 -3.52
CA GLY A 181 -3.89 1.60 -3.89
C GLY A 181 -3.19 2.12 -5.14
N TYR A 182 -3.95 2.43 -6.20
CA TYR A 182 -3.44 3.09 -7.41
C TYR A 182 -2.79 4.45 -7.10
N ASN A 183 -3.44 5.30 -6.29
CA ASN A 183 -2.90 6.60 -5.89
C ASN A 183 -1.59 6.46 -5.12
N GLY A 184 -1.48 5.45 -4.26
CA GLY A 184 -0.24 5.13 -3.53
C GLY A 184 0.90 4.73 -4.48
N ILE A 185 0.61 3.87 -5.46
CA ILE A 185 1.58 3.50 -6.51
C ILE A 185 2.02 4.73 -7.31
N MET A 186 1.08 5.59 -7.72
CA MET A 186 1.41 6.80 -8.47
C MET A 186 2.24 7.79 -7.65
N SER A 187 1.91 7.96 -6.36
CA SER A 187 2.70 8.76 -5.42
C SER A 187 4.12 8.21 -5.32
N PHE A 188 4.29 6.90 -5.13
CA PHE A 188 5.59 6.25 -5.12
C PHE A 188 6.37 6.52 -6.41
N LEU A 189 5.79 6.21 -7.58
CA LEU A 189 6.46 6.33 -8.88
C LEU A 189 6.90 7.77 -9.15
N ARG A 190 6.08 8.75 -8.76
CA ARG A 190 6.43 10.15 -8.89
C ARG A 190 7.70 10.50 -8.13
N HIS A 191 7.77 10.12 -6.86
CA HIS A 191 8.93 10.44 -6.03
C HIS A 191 10.16 9.64 -6.43
N HIS A 192 9.98 8.36 -6.79
CA HIS A 192 11.06 7.48 -7.24
C HIS A 192 11.68 7.95 -8.55
N LEU A 193 10.86 8.33 -9.54
CA LEU A 193 11.33 8.75 -10.86
C LEU A 193 11.72 10.23 -10.92
N GLY A 194 11.19 11.04 -10.01
CA GLY A 194 11.46 12.48 -9.95
C GLY A 194 11.24 13.15 -11.31
N PRO A 195 12.25 13.84 -11.89
CA PRO A 195 12.13 14.48 -13.20
C PRO A 195 11.83 13.53 -14.39
N GLN A 196 12.05 12.23 -14.21
CA GLN A 196 11.76 11.22 -15.23
C GLN A 196 10.28 10.81 -15.24
N PHE A 197 9.51 11.19 -14.21
CA PHE A 197 8.07 10.97 -14.20
C PHE A 197 7.40 11.75 -15.33
N LYS A 198 6.54 11.07 -16.09
CA LYS A 198 5.81 11.64 -17.23
C LYS A 198 4.30 11.46 -17.01
N ASN A 199 3.50 12.42 -17.49
CA ASN A 199 2.06 12.45 -17.27
C ASN A 199 1.33 11.25 -17.91
N ASP A 200 1.86 10.69 -19.00
CA ASP A 200 1.32 9.48 -19.63
C ASP A 200 1.43 8.23 -18.73
N LEU A 201 2.29 8.25 -17.70
CA LEU A 201 2.36 7.16 -16.71
C LEU A 201 1.06 6.98 -15.94
N TYR A 202 0.29 8.06 -15.68
CA TYR A 202 -1.03 7.93 -15.05
C TYR A 202 -1.92 6.99 -15.87
N GLU A 203 -2.01 7.22 -17.18
CA GLU A 203 -2.81 6.37 -18.06
C GLU A 203 -2.25 4.96 -18.17
N GLN A 204 -0.93 4.80 -18.31
CA GLN A 204 -0.29 3.48 -18.44
C GLN A 204 -0.55 2.61 -17.20
N VAL A 205 -0.34 3.17 -16.00
CA VAL A 205 -0.58 2.47 -14.73
C VAL A 205 -2.07 2.19 -14.55
N PHE A 206 -2.94 3.16 -14.83
CA PHE A 206 -4.39 2.98 -14.77
C PHE A 206 -4.83 1.81 -15.66
N ARG A 207 -4.38 1.78 -16.92
CA ARG A 207 -4.69 0.69 -17.86
C ARG A 207 -4.14 -0.65 -17.37
N ALA A 208 -2.93 -0.69 -16.83
CA ALA A 208 -2.33 -1.92 -16.34
C ALA A 208 -3.10 -2.52 -15.15
N ILE A 209 -3.61 -1.65 -14.25
CA ILE A 209 -4.35 -2.07 -13.06
C ILE A 209 -5.81 -2.42 -13.40
N TYR A 210 -6.55 -1.49 -13.99
CA TYR A 210 -8.01 -1.61 -14.13
C TYR A 210 -8.48 -2.48 -15.31
N ARG A 211 -7.59 -2.83 -16.26
CA ARG A 211 -7.94 -3.75 -17.37
C ARG A 211 -7.79 -5.23 -17.01
N THR A 212 -7.52 -5.56 -15.75
CA THR A 212 -7.54 -6.94 -15.30
C THR A 212 -8.98 -7.48 -15.27
N GLU A 213 -9.14 -8.80 -15.43
CA GLU A 213 -10.47 -9.42 -15.50
C GLU A 213 -11.32 -9.13 -14.25
N ALA A 214 -10.71 -9.17 -13.07
CA ALA A 214 -11.42 -8.90 -11.81
C ALA A 214 -11.88 -7.45 -11.71
N LEU A 215 -10.97 -6.49 -11.93
CA LEU A 215 -11.27 -5.07 -11.73
C LEU A 215 -12.17 -4.50 -12.83
N SER A 216 -12.00 -4.93 -14.07
CA SER A 216 -12.89 -4.50 -15.17
C SER A 216 -14.35 -4.86 -14.91
N LYS A 217 -14.64 -6.03 -14.33
CA LYS A 217 -15.99 -6.41 -13.92
C LYS A 217 -16.55 -5.47 -12.86
N PHE A 218 -15.77 -5.13 -11.83
CA PHE A 218 -16.22 -4.20 -10.80
C PHE A 218 -16.43 -2.80 -11.35
N VAL A 219 -15.56 -2.29 -12.22
CA VAL A 219 -15.74 -0.98 -12.86
C VAL A 219 -17.06 -0.93 -13.63
N VAL A 220 -17.41 -1.98 -14.39
CA VAL A 220 -18.68 -2.04 -15.12
C VAL A 220 -19.91 -2.14 -14.20
N LEU A 221 -19.80 -2.90 -13.11
CA LEU A 221 -20.94 -3.17 -12.21
C LEU A 221 -21.17 -2.06 -11.17
N GLU A 222 -20.10 -1.43 -10.71
CA GLU A 222 -20.10 -0.56 -9.53
C GLU A 222 -19.56 0.85 -9.83
N GLY A 223 -18.99 1.10 -11.03
CA GLY A 223 -18.32 2.36 -11.36
C GLY A 223 -19.19 3.60 -11.17
N ASP A 224 -20.45 3.54 -11.59
CA ASP A 224 -21.41 4.65 -11.46
C ASP A 224 -21.82 4.93 -10.01
N SER A 225 -21.56 4.01 -9.09
CA SER A 225 -21.84 4.16 -7.65
C SER A 225 -20.66 4.72 -6.86
N VAL A 226 -19.51 4.92 -7.50
CA VAL A 226 -18.33 5.50 -6.86
C VAL A 226 -18.52 7.00 -6.74
N THR A 227 -18.81 7.47 -5.52
CA THR A 227 -18.81 8.89 -5.19
C THR A 227 -17.45 9.30 -4.63
N VAL A 228 -16.90 10.40 -5.14
CA VAL A 228 -15.73 11.04 -4.55
C VAL A 228 -16.20 11.84 -3.33
N ASP A 229 -16.00 11.26 -2.15
CA ASP A 229 -16.21 11.93 -0.87
C ASP A 229 -14.83 12.26 -0.28
N GLU A 230 -14.55 13.55 -0.13
CA GLU A 230 -13.28 14.04 0.41
C GLU A 230 -13.28 14.08 1.95
N GLU A 231 -14.45 13.98 2.60
CA GLU A 231 -14.55 14.08 4.07
C GLU A 231 -13.65 13.07 4.78
N PRO A 232 -13.62 11.76 4.43
CA PRO A 232 -12.74 10.79 5.09
C PRO A 232 -11.24 11.14 4.95
N ILE A 233 -10.86 11.76 3.83
CA ILE A 233 -9.47 12.19 3.59
C ILE A 233 -9.13 13.36 4.51
N HIS A 234 -9.99 14.36 4.61
CA HIS A 234 -9.79 15.48 5.52
C HIS A 234 -9.74 15.02 6.99
N ARG A 235 -10.64 14.12 7.39
CA ARG A 235 -10.69 13.59 8.76
C ARG A 235 -9.42 12.82 9.13
N SER A 236 -8.93 11.95 8.22
CA SER A 236 -7.67 11.24 8.46
C SER A 236 -6.50 12.21 8.61
N ALA A 237 -6.38 13.21 7.74
CA ALA A 237 -5.34 14.22 7.84
C ALA A 237 -5.38 15.01 9.16
N LEU A 238 -6.58 15.38 9.64
CA LEU A 238 -6.74 16.03 10.94
C LEU A 238 -6.32 15.10 12.08
N TRP A 239 -6.75 13.85 12.05
CA TRP A 239 -6.36 12.86 13.05
C TRP A 239 -4.83 12.66 13.08
N HIS A 240 -4.17 12.56 11.93
CA HIS A 240 -2.71 12.42 11.86
C HIS A 240 -1.99 13.65 12.41
N ARG A 241 -2.49 14.87 12.14
CA ARG A 241 -1.96 16.12 12.72
C ARG A 241 -2.06 16.14 14.23
N GLU A 242 -3.24 15.82 14.76
CA GLU A 242 -3.48 15.75 16.21
C GLU A 242 -2.57 14.72 16.88
N MET A 243 -2.40 13.56 16.24
CA MET A 243 -1.53 12.49 16.74
C MET A 243 -0.04 12.82 16.65
N GLN A 244 0.38 13.60 15.65
CA GLN A 244 1.74 14.08 15.52
C GLN A 244 2.05 15.12 16.61
N GLY A 245 1.11 16.03 16.88
CA GLY A 245 1.31 17.11 17.84
C GLY A 245 2.55 17.93 17.52
N ASP A 246 3.40 18.17 18.53
CA ASP A 246 4.66 18.90 18.37
C ASP A 246 5.83 18.04 17.86
N ALA A 247 5.61 16.74 17.61
CA ALA A 247 6.65 15.87 17.10
C ALA A 247 6.96 16.19 15.63
N ALA A 248 8.21 15.96 15.20
CA ALA A 248 8.61 16.17 13.81
C ALA A 248 7.91 15.20 12.82
N ALA A 249 7.52 14.01 13.29
CA ALA A 249 6.83 12.98 12.51
C ALA A 249 6.10 12.01 13.46
N LEU A 250 5.09 11.28 12.98
CA LEU A 250 4.43 10.20 13.75
C LEU A 250 5.40 9.05 14.05
N THR A 251 6.17 8.63 13.05
CA THR A 251 7.25 7.66 13.21
C THR A 251 8.53 8.26 12.61
N PRO A 252 9.45 8.76 13.45
CA PRO A 252 10.72 9.33 13.00
C PRO A 252 11.70 8.24 12.54
N GLY A 253 12.85 8.66 12.03
CA GLY A 253 14.00 7.78 11.81
C GLY A 253 14.05 7.06 10.47
N PHE A 254 13.12 7.31 9.54
CA PHE A 254 13.29 6.87 8.16
C PHE A 254 14.59 7.40 7.57
N ARG A 255 15.28 6.59 6.77
CA ARG A 255 16.49 7.01 6.06
C ARG A 255 16.19 8.17 5.10
N PRO A 256 17.12 9.12 4.90
CA PRO A 256 16.90 10.32 4.09
C PRO A 256 16.36 10.04 2.68
N GLU A 257 16.86 9.00 2.01
CA GLU A 257 16.45 8.64 0.65
C GLU A 257 15.00 8.13 0.57
N LEU A 258 14.42 7.70 1.69
CA LEU A 258 13.05 7.20 1.76
C LEU A 258 12.06 8.25 2.28
N LEU A 259 12.52 9.37 2.86
CA LEU A 259 11.63 10.40 3.41
C LEU A 259 10.66 10.95 2.37
N ASN A 260 11.12 11.23 1.15
CA ASN A 260 10.23 11.72 0.09
C ASN A 260 9.17 10.69 -0.37
N ILE A 261 9.26 9.44 0.10
CA ILE A 261 8.36 8.35 -0.28
C ILE A 261 7.52 7.93 0.93
N LEU A 262 8.12 7.71 2.08
CA LEU A 262 7.49 7.10 3.26
C LEU A 262 7.52 8.04 4.49
N HIS A 263 7.61 9.36 4.31
CA HIS A 263 7.46 10.27 5.45
C HIS A 263 6.09 10.09 6.13
N THR A 264 6.09 10.32 7.44
CA THR A 264 4.90 10.32 8.30
C THR A 264 4.70 11.69 8.93
N THR A 265 4.95 12.74 8.14
CA THR A 265 4.80 14.14 8.53
C THR A 265 3.50 14.72 8.00
N PHE A 266 2.83 15.50 8.84
CA PHE A 266 1.53 16.11 8.57
C PHE A 266 1.54 17.61 8.94
N ASP A 267 2.67 18.27 8.74
CA ASP A 267 2.93 19.68 9.06
C ASP A 267 2.52 20.67 7.97
N GLN A 268 1.98 20.18 6.85
CA GLN A 268 1.54 21.02 5.74
C GLN A 268 0.40 21.95 6.15
N THR A 269 0.56 23.22 5.79
CA THR A 269 -0.49 24.23 5.89
C THR A 269 -1.62 23.97 4.88
N GLU A 270 -2.80 24.55 5.11
CA GLU A 270 -3.91 24.45 4.15
C GLU A 270 -3.53 25.04 2.78
N GLU A 271 -2.73 26.11 2.76
CA GLU A 271 -2.24 26.73 1.52
C GLU A 271 -1.35 25.75 0.72
N GLU A 272 -0.38 25.11 1.37
CA GLU A 272 0.49 24.11 0.71
C GLU A 272 -0.29 22.90 0.19
N ILE A 273 -1.34 22.48 0.92
CA ILE A 273 -2.24 21.41 0.49
C ILE A 273 -2.99 21.83 -0.78
N GLU A 274 -3.56 23.03 -0.82
CA GLU A 274 -4.29 23.55 -1.97
C GLU A 274 -3.39 23.77 -3.19
N GLU A 275 -2.16 24.26 -3.00
CA GLU A 275 -1.17 24.38 -4.08
C GLU A 275 -0.76 23.02 -4.67
N SER A 276 -0.52 22.04 -3.79
CA SER A 276 -0.23 20.67 -4.20
C SER A 276 -1.41 20.08 -4.99
N ARG A 277 -2.64 20.26 -4.49
CA ARG A 277 -3.87 19.83 -5.14
C ARG A 277 -4.04 20.46 -6.53
N ALA A 278 -3.89 21.78 -6.64
CA ALA A 278 -3.97 22.51 -7.91
C ALA A 278 -2.95 21.99 -8.93
N THR A 279 -1.72 21.72 -8.47
CA THR A 279 -0.67 21.12 -9.30
C THR A 279 -1.08 19.74 -9.81
N ARG A 280 -1.67 18.88 -8.96
CA ARG A 280 -2.12 17.54 -9.37
C ARG A 280 -3.27 17.57 -10.36
N LEU A 281 -4.25 18.44 -10.15
CA LEU A 281 -5.37 18.61 -11.07
C LEU A 281 -4.87 19.05 -12.45
N LYS A 282 -3.88 19.96 -12.50
CA LYS A 282 -3.24 20.35 -13.75
C LYS A 282 -2.55 19.17 -14.44
N GLU A 283 -1.75 18.39 -13.73
CA GLU A 283 -1.05 17.23 -14.30
C GLU A 283 -2.02 16.17 -14.85
N LEU A 284 -3.11 15.90 -14.13
CA LEU A 284 -4.14 14.96 -14.57
C LEU A 284 -4.88 15.47 -15.83
N ARG A 285 -5.18 16.77 -15.92
CA ARG A 285 -5.72 17.38 -17.15
C ARG A 285 -4.73 17.28 -18.31
N ASP A 286 -3.46 17.55 -18.05
CA ASP A 286 -2.38 17.42 -19.04
C ASP A 286 -2.20 15.94 -19.49
N ALA A 287 -2.58 14.96 -18.65
CA ALA A 287 -2.62 13.54 -18.97
C ALA A 287 -3.90 13.07 -19.70
N GLY A 288 -4.85 13.98 -19.94
CA GLY A 288 -6.09 13.68 -20.67
C GLY A 288 -7.26 13.17 -19.83
N PHE A 289 -7.21 13.31 -18.50
CA PHE A 289 -8.36 13.03 -17.65
C PHE A 289 -9.34 14.21 -17.63
N ASP A 290 -10.64 13.91 -17.71
CA ASP A 290 -11.73 14.88 -17.59
C ASP A 290 -12.15 14.97 -16.12
N ILE A 291 -11.78 16.09 -15.46
CA ILE A 291 -11.86 16.34 -14.01
C ILE A 291 -12.19 17.79 -13.68
#